data_AF-A0A0S8EPY6-F1
#
_entry.id   AF-A0A0S8EPY6-F1
#
_cell.length_a   1.000
_cell.length_b   1.000
_cell.length_c   1.000
_cell.angle_alpha   90.00
_cell.angle_beta   90.00
_cell.angle_gamma   90.00
#
_symmetry.space_group_name_H-M   'P 1'
#
loop_
_entity.id
_entity.type
_entity.pdbx_description
1 polymer ?
#
loop_
_entity_poly.entity_id
_entity_poly.type
_entity_poly.pdbx_seq_one_letter_code
_entity_poly.pdbx_strand_id
1 'polypeptide(L)'
;MSNSAFASERRLLMGVLFTFIGVALFAAIDIFADLHEGTTISHVVAEAGILLVAMLGSIVMAYRLMLTLRRARAAQAEAVELAAQLELTRAEASRWRGEVRDLMKGLSAAIDQQFDRWDLTPA
;
A
#
# COMPACT_ATOMS: atom_id res chain seq x y z
N MET A 1 9.14 3.23 -4.61
CA MET A 1 9.75 2.42 -3.53
C MET A 1 9.41 0.96 -3.81
N SER A 2 10.42 0.10 -3.89
CA SER A 2 10.38 -1.21 -4.55
C SER A 2 9.54 -2.26 -3.81
N ASN A 3 8.79 -3.09 -4.55
CA ASN A 3 8.11 -4.30 -4.06
C ASN A 3 9.02 -5.23 -3.22
N SER A 4 10.34 -5.13 -3.39
CA SER A 4 11.30 -5.87 -2.58
C SER A 4 11.29 -5.46 -1.10
N ALA A 5 11.06 -4.18 -0.79
CA ALA A 5 11.07 -3.65 0.58
C ALA A 5 9.90 -4.20 1.42
N PHE A 6 8.70 -4.24 0.82
CA PHE A 6 7.53 -4.84 1.46
C PHE A 6 7.66 -6.36 1.63
N ALA A 7 8.29 -7.03 0.66
CA ALA A 7 8.56 -8.46 0.76
C ALA A 7 9.62 -8.79 1.83
N SER A 8 10.62 -7.92 2.04
CA SER A 8 11.61 -8.07 3.11
C SER A 8 11.02 -7.76 4.49
N GLU A 9 10.17 -6.73 4.61
CA GLU A 9 9.45 -6.44 5.86
C GLU A 9 8.54 -7.60 6.25
N ARG A 10 7.77 -8.15 5.31
CA ARG A 10 6.92 -9.32 5.59
C ARG A 10 7.73 -10.53 6.06
N ARG A 11 8.91 -10.77 5.47
CA ARG A 11 9.81 -11.86 5.89
C ARG A 11 10.41 -11.61 7.27
N LEU A 12 10.81 -10.37 7.56
CA LEU A 12 11.29 -9.97 8.89
C LEU A 12 10.20 -10.15 9.95
N LEU A 13 8.98 -9.69 9.68
CA LEU A 13 7.84 -9.82 10.59
C LEU A 13 7.47 -11.29 10.85
N MET A 14 7.49 -12.13 9.81
CA MET A 14 7.32 -13.58 9.95
C MET A 14 8.45 -14.21 10.78
N GLY A 15 9.70 -13.80 10.55
CA GLY A 15 10.85 -14.28 11.32
C GLY A 15 10.75 -13.91 12.79
N VAL A 16 10.40 -12.66 13.11
CA VAL A 16 10.20 -12.20 14.49
C VAL A 16 9.07 -12.96 15.17
N LEU A 17 7.95 -13.20 14.47
CA LEU A 17 6.85 -14.02 15.00
C LEU A 17 7.31 -15.44 15.31
N PHE A 18 8.08 -16.05 14.41
CA PHE A 18 8.61 -17.41 14.60
C PHE A 18 9.56 -17.49 15.79
N THR A 19 10.45 -16.50 15.95
CA THR A 19 11.34 -16.39 17.11
C THR A 19 10.54 -16.29 18.41
N PHE A 20 9.50 -15.45 18.45
CA PHE A 20 8.65 -15.28 19.63
C PHE A 20 7.88 -16.55 19.99
N ILE A 21 7.34 -17.27 18.97
CA ILE A 21 6.70 -18.57 19.16
C ILE A 21 7.71 -19.60 19.69
N GLY A 22 8.93 -19.60 19.16
CA GLY A 22 10.01 -20.47 19.63
C GLY A 22 10.37 -20.21 21.09
N VAL A 23 10.53 -18.94 21.48
CA VAL A 23 10.79 -18.55 22.89
C VAL A 23 9.65 -19.00 23.80
N ALA A 24 8.39 -18.81 23.38
CA ALA A 24 7.23 -19.28 24.13
C ALA A 24 7.20 -20.80 24.32
N LEU A 25 7.58 -21.56 23.28
CA LEU A 25 7.63 -23.02 23.34
C LEU A 25 8.75 -23.52 24.26
N PHE A 26 9.95 -22.92 24.18
CA PHE A 26 11.06 -23.26 25.07
C PHE A 26 10.71 -22.96 26.52
N ALA A 27 10.10 -21.80 26.81
CA ALA A 27 9.63 -21.48 28.16
C ALA A 27 8.58 -22.49 28.67
N ALA A 28 7.66 -22.94 27.83
CA ALA A 28 6.67 -23.95 28.22
C ALA A 28 7.28 -25.33 28.51
N ILE A 29 8.33 -25.72 27.79
CA ILE A 29 9.07 -26.97 28.03
C ILE A 29 9.83 -26.89 29.35
N ASP A 30 10.43 -25.74 29.66
CA ASP A 30 11.16 -25.48 30.90
C ASP A 30 10.23 -25.61 32.12
N ILE A 31 9.08 -24.90 32.10
CA ILE A 31 8.03 -25.00 33.13
C ILE A 31 7.65 -26.47 33.39
N PHE A 32 7.43 -27.25 32.32
CA PHE A 32 6.98 -28.63 32.44
C PHE A 32 8.04 -29.55 33.07
N ALA A 33 9.32 -29.31 32.78
CA ALA A 33 10.44 -30.03 33.38
C ALA A 33 10.58 -29.69 34.88
N ASP A 34 10.50 -28.41 35.22
CA ASP A 34 10.61 -27.91 36.59
C ASP A 34 9.48 -28.37 37.51
N LEU A 35 8.25 -28.48 36.98
CA LEU A 35 7.10 -29.04 37.68
C LEU A 35 7.29 -30.52 38.06
N HIS A 36 8.10 -31.27 37.33
CA HIS A 36 8.45 -32.65 37.69
C HIS A 36 9.56 -32.75 38.73
N GLU A 37 10.41 -31.72 38.87
CA GLU A 37 11.59 -31.74 39.75
C GLU A 37 11.38 -31.03 41.11
N GLY A 38 10.27 -30.31 41.31
CA GLY A 38 9.88 -29.74 42.61
C GLY A 38 10.60 -28.42 42.97
N THR A 39 10.72 -27.52 42.00
CA THR A 39 11.51 -26.27 42.10
C THR A 39 10.75 -25.05 42.65
N THR A 40 11.47 -23.93 42.81
CA THR A 40 11.05 -22.71 43.51
C THR A 40 10.02 -21.89 42.72
N ILE A 41 8.92 -21.47 43.37
CA ILE A 41 7.80 -20.68 42.78
C ILE A 41 8.26 -19.43 42.00
N SER A 42 9.43 -18.86 42.33
CA SER A 42 9.98 -17.69 41.65
C SER A 42 10.38 -17.95 40.18
N HIS A 43 10.77 -19.17 39.79
CA HIS A 43 11.08 -19.51 38.40
C HIS A 43 9.81 -19.60 37.54
N VAL A 44 8.79 -20.30 38.04
CA VAL A 44 7.47 -20.40 37.39
C VAL A 44 6.85 -19.02 37.11
N VAL A 45 6.99 -18.06 38.03
CA VAL A 45 6.47 -16.69 37.83
C VAL A 45 7.27 -15.92 36.77
N ALA A 46 8.60 -16.09 36.72
CA ALA A 46 9.44 -15.45 35.72
C ALA A 46 9.14 -15.98 34.31
N GLU A 47 9.03 -17.31 34.16
CA GLU A 47 8.69 -17.95 32.89
C GLU A 47 7.28 -17.63 32.42
N ALA A 48 6.30 -17.62 33.32
CA ALA A 48 4.94 -17.16 33.00
C ALA A 48 4.94 -15.71 32.51
N GLY A 49 5.78 -14.85 33.09
CA GLY A 49 5.97 -13.47 32.65
C GLY A 49 6.57 -13.37 31.24
N ILE A 50 7.62 -14.14 30.95
CA ILE A 50 8.25 -14.20 29.62
C ILE A 50 7.24 -14.72 28.60
N LEU A 51 6.48 -15.77 28.92
CA LEU A 51 5.45 -16.33 28.05
C LEU A 51 4.32 -15.31 27.78
N LEU A 52 3.87 -14.58 28.79
CA LEU A 52 2.85 -13.55 28.62
C LEU A 52 3.31 -12.41 27.71
N VAL A 53 4.52 -11.89 27.93
CA VAL A 53 5.11 -10.86 27.07
C VAL A 53 5.30 -11.42 25.65
N ALA A 54 5.71 -12.68 25.51
CA ALA A 54 5.84 -13.37 24.24
C ALA A 54 4.50 -13.41 23.48
N MET A 55 3.47 -13.89 24.15
CA MET A 55 2.14 -14.07 23.57
C MET A 55 1.51 -12.72 23.20
N LEU A 56 1.59 -11.72 24.09
CA LEU A 56 1.10 -10.37 23.81
C LEU A 56 1.83 -9.71 22.65
N GLY A 57 3.16 -9.82 22.62
CA GLY A 57 3.98 -9.31 21.52
C GLY A 57 3.58 -9.93 20.17
N SER A 58 3.36 -11.25 20.16
CA SER A 58 2.93 -11.98 18.96
C SER A 58 1.56 -11.54 18.46
N ILE A 59 0.59 -11.37 19.37
CA ILE A 59 -0.78 -10.94 19.04
C ILE A 59 -0.76 -9.51 18.46
N VAL A 60 -0.07 -8.59 19.12
CA VAL A 60 0.05 -7.19 18.67
C VAL A 60 0.72 -7.13 17.30
N MET A 61 1.78 -7.92 17.09
CA MET A 61 2.50 -7.99 15.82
C MET A 61 1.59 -8.53 14.70
N ALA A 62 0.87 -9.62 14.95
CA ALA A 62 -0.06 -10.20 13.98
C ALA A 62 -1.19 -9.22 13.61
N TYR A 63 -1.73 -8.51 14.60
CA TYR A 63 -2.76 -7.48 14.37
C TYR A 63 -2.23 -6.33 13.50
N ARG A 64 -1.04 -5.81 13.80
CA ARG A 64 -0.41 -4.76 13.00
C ARG A 64 -0.12 -5.22 11.58
N LEU A 65 0.38 -6.45 11.41
CA LEU A 65 0.63 -7.02 10.09
C LEU A 65 -0.66 -7.11 9.26
N MET A 66 -1.76 -7.58 9.85
CA MET A 66 -3.05 -7.63 9.15
C MET A 66 -3.53 -6.23 8.73
N LEU A 67 -3.43 -5.24 9.60
CA LEU A 67 -3.82 -3.86 9.28
C LEU A 67 -2.99 -3.29 8.14
N THR A 68 -1.67 -3.46 8.18
CA THR A 68 -0.77 -2.97 7.13
C THR A 68 -1.07 -3.64 5.79
N LEU A 69 -1.30 -4.96 5.78
CA LEU A 69 -1.65 -5.68 4.56
C LEU A 69 -3.00 -5.22 3.97
N ARG A 70 -4.00 -4.94 4.82
CA ARG A 70 -5.29 -4.40 4.37
C ARG A 70 -5.11 -3.03 3.73
N ARG A 71 -4.36 -2.13 4.37
CA ARG A 71 -4.08 -0.79 3.84
C ARG A 71 -3.30 -0.83 2.53
N ALA A 72 -2.30 -1.70 2.44
CA ALA A 72 -1.51 -1.87 1.22
C ALA A 72 -2.38 -2.33 0.04
N ARG A 73 -3.29 -3.28 0.28
CA ARG A 73 -4.24 -3.73 -0.77
C ARG A 73 -5.20 -2.62 -1.20
N ALA A 74 -5.73 -1.86 -0.25
CA ALA A 74 -6.62 -0.73 -0.57
C ALA A 74 -5.91 0.34 -1.40
N ALA A 75 -4.71 0.75 -0.98
CA ALA A 75 -3.89 1.72 -1.71
C ALA A 75 -3.51 1.22 -3.12
N GLN A 76 -3.23 -0.09 -3.27
CA GLN A 76 -2.96 -0.66 -4.57
C GLN A 76 -4.18 -0.63 -5.50
N ALA A 77 -5.38 -0.92 -4.98
CA ALA A 77 -6.61 -0.85 -5.76
C ALA A 77 -6.91 0.59 -6.19
N GLU A 78 -6.78 1.55 -5.27
CA GLU A 78 -6.95 2.98 -5.55
C GLU A 78 -5.94 3.47 -6.60
N ALA A 79 -4.66 3.08 -6.49
CA ALA A 79 -3.64 3.45 -7.48
C ALA A 79 -3.96 2.94 -8.90
N VAL A 80 -4.53 1.73 -9.02
CA VAL A 80 -4.96 1.18 -10.32
C VAL A 80 -6.13 1.98 -10.87
N GLU A 81 -7.11 2.32 -10.04
CA GLU A 81 -8.26 3.13 -10.44
C GLU A 81 -7.83 4.53 -10.92
N LEU A 82 -6.98 5.21 -10.15
CA LEU A 82 -6.46 6.53 -10.52
C LEU A 82 -5.65 6.48 -11.81
N ALA A 83 -4.88 5.41 -12.03
CA ALA A 83 -4.13 5.25 -13.28
C ALA A 83 -5.08 5.14 -14.49
N ALA A 84 -6.16 4.37 -14.37
CA ALA A 84 -7.16 4.25 -15.42
C ALA A 84 -7.89 5.59 -15.68
N GLN A 85 -8.28 6.30 -14.62
CA GLN A 85 -8.90 7.63 -14.74
C GLN A 85 -7.96 8.62 -15.44
N LEU A 86 -6.67 8.62 -15.09
CA LEU A 86 -5.67 9.50 -15.70
C LEU A 86 -5.51 9.24 -17.20
N GLU A 87 -5.55 7.98 -17.64
CA GLU A 87 -5.52 7.63 -19.06
C GLU A 87 -6.76 8.16 -19.80
N LEU A 88 -7.95 7.99 -19.22
CA LEU A 88 -9.20 8.51 -19.78
C LEU A 88 -9.16 10.04 -19.90
N THR A 89 -8.77 10.74 -18.84
CA THR A 89 -8.66 12.20 -18.85
C THR A 89 -7.63 12.69 -19.88
N ARG A 90 -6.51 11.99 -20.06
CA ARG A 90 -5.51 12.32 -21.09
C ARG A 90 -6.07 12.13 -22.51
N ALA A 91 -6.81 11.05 -22.75
CA ALA A 91 -7.45 10.80 -24.03
C ALA A 91 -8.48 11.90 -24.36
N GLU A 92 -9.32 12.27 -23.39
CA GLU A 92 -10.31 13.34 -23.53
C GLU A 92 -9.64 14.70 -23.78
N ALA A 93 -8.62 15.05 -23.00
CA ALA A 93 -7.85 16.28 -23.20
C ALA A 93 -7.15 16.32 -24.58
N SER A 94 -6.74 15.18 -25.12
CA SER A 94 -6.20 15.08 -26.48
C SER A 94 -7.29 15.33 -27.54
N ARG A 95 -8.47 14.70 -27.37
CA ARG A 95 -9.62 14.88 -28.26
C ARG A 95 -10.08 16.33 -28.28
N TRP A 96 -10.30 16.93 -27.10
CA TRP A 96 -10.71 18.33 -26.97
C TRP A 96 -9.72 19.29 -27.63
N ARG A 97 -8.41 19.07 -27.44
CA ARG A 97 -7.38 19.86 -28.13
C ARG A 97 -7.46 19.72 -29.66
N GLY A 98 -7.88 18.58 -30.18
CA GLY A 98 -8.17 18.38 -31.60
C GLY A 98 -9.36 19.21 -32.06
N GLU A 99 -10.50 19.04 -31.39
CA GLU A 99 -11.74 19.76 -31.68
C GLU A 99 -11.54 21.28 -31.67
N VAL A 100 -10.86 21.81 -30.65
CA VAL A 100 -10.56 23.26 -30.57
C VAL A 100 -9.69 23.73 -31.74
N ARG A 101 -8.68 22.94 -32.16
CA ARG A 101 -7.86 23.31 -33.33
C ARG A 101 -8.68 23.34 -34.62
N ASP A 102 -9.58 22.39 -34.79
CA ASP A 102 -10.42 22.31 -35.99
C ASP A 102 -11.45 23.45 -36.03
N LEU A 103 -12.06 23.78 -34.88
CA LEU A 103 -12.94 24.94 -34.74
C LEU A 103 -12.20 26.25 -35.03
N MET A 104 -10.98 26.42 -34.51
CA MET A 104 -10.16 27.61 -34.78
C MET A 104 -9.80 27.76 -36.26
N LYS A 105 -9.48 26.66 -36.95
CA LYS A 105 -9.24 26.67 -38.39
C LYS A 105 -10.49 27.05 -39.17
N GLY A 106 -11.64 26.46 -38.82
CA GLY A 106 -12.92 26.79 -39.45
C GLY A 106 -13.31 28.26 -39.25
N LEU A 107 -13.08 28.80 -38.05
CA LEU A 107 -13.32 30.21 -37.76
C LEU A 107 -12.40 31.13 -38.58
N SER A 108 -11.09 30.83 -38.64
CA SER A 108 -10.15 31.63 -39.44
C SER A 108 -10.57 31.66 -40.91
N ALA A 109 -10.88 30.49 -41.50
CA ALA A 109 -11.31 30.41 -42.89
C ALA A 109 -12.61 31.16 -43.17
N ALA A 110 -13.56 31.16 -42.22
CA ALA A 110 -14.80 31.92 -42.34
C ALA A 110 -14.56 33.44 -42.24
N ILE A 111 -13.62 33.87 -41.40
CA ILE A 111 -13.20 35.28 -41.31
C ILE A 111 -12.54 35.72 -42.62
N ASP A 112 -11.62 34.92 -43.16
CA ASP A 112 -10.92 35.21 -44.42
C ASP A 112 -11.93 35.37 -45.58
N GLN A 113 -12.92 34.46 -45.70
CA GLN A 113 -13.99 34.60 -46.70
C GLN A 113 -14.82 35.88 -46.54
N GLN A 114 -15.05 36.35 -45.32
CA GLN A 114 -15.78 37.61 -45.11
C GLN A 114 -14.94 38.82 -45.48
N PHE A 115 -13.63 38.81 -45.21
CA PHE A 115 -12.73 39.86 -45.66
C PHE A 115 -12.63 39.93 -47.19
N ASP A 116 -12.53 38.78 -47.86
CA ASP A 116 -12.56 38.70 -49.33
C ASP A 116 -13.87 39.27 -49.88
N ARG A 117 -15.01 38.94 -49.26
CA ARG A 117 -16.33 39.45 -49.69
C ARG A 117 -16.46 40.97 -49.50
N TRP A 118 -15.77 41.55 -48.53
CA TRP A 118 -15.76 42.98 -48.29
C TRP A 118 -14.72 43.73 -49.13
N ASP A 119 -13.99 43.03 -50.01
CA ASP A 119 -12.87 43.57 -50.81
C ASP A 119 -11.77 44.19 -49.91
N LEU A 120 -11.68 43.69 -48.68
CA LEU A 120 -10.70 44.05 -47.67
C LEU A 120 -9.59 43.00 -47.68
N THR A 121 -8.85 42.87 -48.80
CA THR A 121 -7.71 41.96 -48.83
C THR A 121 -6.61 42.47 -47.90
N PRO A 122 -6.00 41.61 -47.05
CA PRO A 122 -4.84 42.00 -46.27
C PRO A 122 -3.67 42.35 -47.20
N ALA A 123 -2.96 43.45 -46.90
CA ALA A 123 -1.70 43.83 -47.55
C ALA A 123 -0.51 43.02 -47.00
#